data_AF-A0A060C7G4-F1
#
_entry.id   AF-A0A060C7G4-F1
#
_cell.length_a   1.000
_cell.length_b   1.000
_cell.length_c   1.000
_cell.angle_alpha   90.00
_cell.angle_beta   90.00
_cell.angle_gamma   90.00
#
_symmetry.space_group_name_H-M   'P 1'
#
loop_
_entity.id
_entity.type
_entity.pdbx_description
1 polymer ?
#
loop_
_entity_poly.entity_id
_entity_poly.type
_entity_poly.pdbx_seq_one_letter_code
_entity_poly.pdbx_strand_id
1 'polypeptide(L)'
;MNATDAASSLYYMDTANTYIKGTSGIKYAFDLPDIPNKVVQVTIGMKVPSSWGNRNVDVQLEGQTVDSNVALTKNVLTQKTYTVEVTDGELDLTVASTNRQSAGDDPLLNDIVVKALPAYTTDLLTATIDTEKTSMDAVTSAGGIILMRV
;
A
#
# COMPACT_ATOMS: atom_id res chain seq x y z
N MET A 1 -17.45 18.98 1.51
CA MET A 1 -17.90 17.70 2.08
C MET A 1 -16.95 17.36 3.21
N ASN A 2 -17.45 16.96 4.38
CA ASN A 2 -16.60 16.45 5.46
C ASN A 2 -16.48 14.94 5.27
N ALA A 3 -15.26 14.43 5.12
CA ALA A 3 -15.02 12.99 5.02
C ALA A 3 -15.19 12.34 6.40
N THR A 4 -15.90 11.21 6.45
CA THR A 4 -16.06 10.39 7.68
C THR A 4 -15.12 9.19 7.72
N ASP A 5 -14.49 8.86 6.58
CA ASP A 5 -13.41 7.89 6.42
C ASP A 5 -12.50 8.30 5.25
N ALA A 6 -11.32 7.67 5.13
CA ALA A 6 -10.35 8.03 4.09
C ALA A 6 -10.87 7.73 2.67
N ALA A 7 -11.69 6.68 2.50
CA ALA A 7 -12.34 6.35 1.23
C ALA A 7 -13.40 7.38 0.78
N SER A 8 -13.80 8.29 1.68
CA SER A 8 -14.69 9.42 1.41
C SER A 8 -13.94 10.70 1.01
N SER A 9 -12.61 10.71 1.08
CA SER A 9 -11.73 11.78 0.57
C SER A 9 -11.24 11.40 -0.83
N LEU A 10 -11.09 12.37 -1.74
CA LEU A 10 -10.70 12.10 -3.13
C LEU A 10 -9.80 13.22 -3.68
N TYR A 11 -8.62 12.84 -4.16
CA TYR A 11 -7.74 13.69 -4.95
C TYR A 11 -7.86 13.31 -6.44
N TYR A 12 -7.98 14.33 -7.31
CA TYR A 12 -8.09 14.16 -8.75
C TYR A 12 -7.63 15.43 -9.49
N MET A 13 -7.44 15.34 -10.80
CA MET A 13 -7.06 16.49 -11.63
C MET A 13 -8.28 17.36 -11.97
N ASP A 14 -8.21 18.66 -11.68
CA ASP A 14 -9.25 19.60 -12.10
C ASP A 14 -9.33 19.68 -13.64
N THR A 15 -10.56 19.75 -14.15
CA THR A 15 -10.92 19.94 -15.56
C THR A 15 -10.32 21.19 -16.22
N ALA A 16 -9.92 22.21 -15.45
CA ALA A 16 -9.27 23.42 -15.97
C ALA A 16 -7.79 23.20 -16.35
N ASN A 17 -7.18 22.08 -15.93
CA ASN A 17 -5.78 21.78 -16.22
C ASN A 17 -5.60 21.01 -17.53
N THR A 18 -4.52 21.32 -18.25
CA THR A 18 -4.13 20.56 -19.44
C THR A 18 -3.35 19.32 -19.04
N TYR A 19 -3.83 18.16 -19.46
CA TYR A 19 -3.09 16.91 -19.29
C TYR A 19 -1.83 16.89 -20.17
N ILE A 20 -0.70 16.51 -19.57
CA ILE A 20 0.57 16.27 -20.24
C ILE A 20 0.96 14.81 -20.00
N LYS A 21 1.00 14.01 -21.07
CA LYS A 21 1.38 12.60 -20.99
C LYS A 21 2.77 12.43 -20.38
N GLY A 22 2.91 11.53 -19.41
CA GLY A 22 4.16 11.27 -18.70
C GLY A 22 4.48 12.27 -17.58
N THR A 23 3.76 13.40 -17.51
CA THR A 23 3.97 14.42 -16.46
C THR A 23 2.79 14.51 -15.51
N SER A 24 1.57 14.52 -16.04
CA SER A 24 0.34 14.63 -15.26
C SER A 24 0.03 13.33 -14.52
N GLY A 25 -0.27 13.47 -13.23
CA GLY A 25 -0.63 12.41 -12.31
C GLY A 25 -0.78 12.97 -10.90
N ILE A 26 -1.21 12.14 -9.98
CA ILE A 26 -1.22 12.45 -8.55
C ILE A 26 0.13 12.00 -8.00
N LYS A 27 0.95 12.94 -7.52
CA LYS A 27 2.31 12.68 -7.06
C LYS A 27 2.44 12.96 -5.57
N TYR A 28 3.13 12.07 -4.87
CA TYR A 28 3.53 12.23 -3.47
C TYR A 28 4.99 11.83 -3.32
N ALA A 29 5.68 12.56 -2.45
CA ALA A 29 7.00 12.25 -1.96
C ALA A 29 6.91 12.14 -0.43
N PHE A 30 7.47 11.08 0.15
CA PHE A 30 7.48 10.86 1.60
C PHE A 30 8.92 10.74 2.09
N ASP A 31 9.35 11.70 2.90
CA ASP A 31 10.58 11.55 3.69
C ASP A 31 10.45 10.32 4.60
N LEU A 32 11.35 9.35 4.43
CA LEU A 32 11.43 8.18 5.27
C LEU A 32 12.53 8.38 6.32
N PRO A 33 12.30 7.93 7.58
CA PRO A 33 13.40 7.79 8.52
C PRO A 33 14.41 6.77 7.98
N ASP A 34 15.63 6.81 8.49
CA ASP A 34 16.63 5.79 8.16
C ASP A 34 16.14 4.41 8.60
N ILE A 35 15.71 3.60 7.63
CA ILE A 35 15.16 2.27 7.83
C ILE A 35 16.19 1.22 7.40
N PRO A 36 16.56 0.24 8.25
CA PRO A 36 17.75 -0.58 8.01
C PRO A 36 17.75 -1.41 6.72
N ASN A 37 16.59 -1.86 6.24
CA ASN A 37 16.47 -2.62 5.00
C ASN A 37 16.11 -1.74 3.80
N LYS A 38 15.81 -0.44 4.00
CA LYS A 38 15.32 0.45 2.94
C LYS A 38 14.05 -0.04 2.24
N VAL A 39 13.32 -1.01 2.80
CA VAL A 39 12.13 -1.59 2.18
C VAL A 39 10.88 -1.17 2.93
N VAL A 40 9.90 -0.66 2.18
CA VAL A 40 8.57 -0.31 2.68
C VAL A 40 7.48 -1.07 1.94
N GLN A 41 6.35 -1.24 2.62
CA GLN A 41 5.11 -1.67 2.04
C GLN A 41 4.20 -0.44 1.84
N VAL A 42 3.76 -0.22 0.61
CA VAL A 42 2.89 0.89 0.21
C VAL A 42 1.54 0.34 -0.18
N THR A 43 0.50 0.71 0.56
CA THR A 43 -0.89 0.41 0.22
C THR A 43 -1.58 1.68 -0.27
N ILE A 44 -2.23 1.58 -1.43
CA ILE A 44 -3.06 2.66 -1.98
C ILE A 44 -4.52 2.20 -2.02
N GLY A 45 -5.45 3.14 -1.77
CA GLY A 45 -6.88 2.91 -1.96
C GLY A 45 -7.49 3.89 -2.95
N MET A 46 -8.33 3.35 -3.82
CA MET A 46 -8.94 4.04 -4.94
C MET A 46 -10.40 3.64 -5.07
N LYS A 47 -11.30 4.60 -4.90
CA LYS A 47 -12.75 4.43 -5.02
C LYS A 47 -13.29 5.49 -5.97
N VAL A 48 -13.75 5.02 -7.11
CA VAL A 48 -14.43 5.85 -8.11
C VAL A 48 -15.82 6.25 -7.57
N PRO A 49 -16.18 7.54 -7.56
CA PRO A 49 -17.51 8.01 -7.20
C PRO A 49 -18.63 7.33 -8.00
N SER A 50 -19.81 7.19 -7.41
CA SER A 50 -20.96 6.54 -8.04
C SER A 50 -21.49 7.27 -9.28
N SER A 51 -21.30 8.59 -9.34
CA SER A 51 -21.65 9.44 -10.48
C SER A 51 -20.64 9.39 -11.63
N TRP A 52 -19.53 8.68 -11.46
CA TRP A 52 -18.45 8.59 -12.44
C TRP A 52 -18.43 7.23 -13.15
N GLY A 53 -17.81 7.20 -14.34
CA GLY A 53 -17.54 5.97 -15.08
C GLY A 53 -16.34 5.21 -14.50
N ASN A 54 -16.27 3.92 -14.82
CA ASN A 54 -15.09 3.08 -14.61
C ASN A 54 -13.86 3.72 -15.26
N ARG A 55 -12.67 3.40 -14.76
CA ARG A 55 -11.40 3.93 -15.28
C ARG A 55 -10.26 2.96 -15.02
N ASN A 56 -9.12 3.26 -15.59
CA ASN A 56 -7.89 2.55 -15.35
C ASN A 56 -6.80 3.53 -14.92
N VAL A 57 -5.92 3.07 -14.04
CA VAL A 57 -4.76 3.84 -13.58
C VAL A 57 -3.50 2.98 -13.62
N ASP A 58 -2.37 3.64 -13.69
CA ASP A 58 -1.04 3.08 -13.52
C ASP A 58 -0.47 3.57 -12.20
N VAL A 59 0.25 2.70 -11.51
CA VAL A 59 0.93 2.99 -10.25
C VAL A 59 2.43 2.94 -10.50
N GLN A 60 3.10 4.01 -10.12
CA GLN A 60 4.55 4.15 -10.23
C GLN A 60 5.14 4.39 -8.84
N LEU A 61 6.19 3.65 -8.51
CA LEU A 61 6.99 3.82 -7.29
C LEU A 61 8.46 3.95 -7.71
N GLU A 62 9.19 4.88 -7.10
CA GLU A 62 10.63 5.10 -7.40
C GLU A 62 10.90 5.29 -8.91
N GLY A 63 10.01 6.02 -9.57
CA GLY A 63 10.06 6.26 -11.02
C GLY A 63 9.76 5.05 -11.92
N GLN A 64 9.41 3.88 -11.36
CA GLN A 64 9.08 2.66 -12.10
C GLN A 64 7.59 2.33 -12.04
N THR A 65 6.99 1.94 -13.16
CA THR A 65 5.62 1.40 -13.18
C THR A 65 5.59 0.02 -12.52
N VAL A 66 4.95 -0.07 -11.35
CA VAL A 66 4.83 -1.31 -10.56
C VAL A 66 3.50 -2.04 -10.83
N ASP A 67 2.47 -1.33 -11.29
CA ASP A 67 1.23 -1.92 -11.74
C ASP A 67 0.62 -1.05 -12.84
N SER A 68 0.20 -1.69 -13.93
CA SER A 68 -0.30 -0.99 -15.11
C SER A 68 -1.75 -1.35 -15.37
N ASN A 69 -2.54 -0.37 -15.81
CA ASN A 69 -3.91 -0.53 -16.23
C ASN A 69 -4.83 -1.14 -15.16
N VAL A 70 -4.59 -0.82 -13.88
CA VAL A 70 -5.41 -1.26 -12.74
C VAL A 70 -6.85 -0.81 -12.97
N ALA A 71 -7.75 -1.77 -13.16
CA ALA A 71 -9.15 -1.51 -13.44
C ALA A 71 -9.88 -1.08 -12.16
N LEU A 72 -10.50 0.10 -12.20
CA LEU A 72 -11.30 0.64 -11.12
C LEU A 72 -12.78 0.62 -11.50
N THR A 73 -13.55 -0.22 -10.79
CA THR A 73 -15.00 -0.30 -10.92
C THR A 73 -15.66 0.83 -10.15
N LYS A 74 -16.64 1.51 -10.75
CA LYS A 74 -17.41 2.57 -10.09
C LYS A 74 -18.01 2.10 -8.76
N ASN A 75 -17.95 2.97 -7.75
CA ASN A 75 -18.45 2.75 -6.39
C ASN A 75 -17.85 1.53 -5.65
N VAL A 76 -16.73 0.98 -6.12
CA VAL A 76 -15.99 -0.10 -5.46
C VAL A 76 -14.66 0.44 -4.99
N LEU A 77 -14.32 0.18 -3.72
CA LEU A 77 -12.97 0.47 -3.21
C LEU A 77 -12.02 -0.61 -3.74
N THR A 78 -11.00 -0.18 -4.46
CA THR A 78 -9.88 -1.02 -4.87
C THR A 78 -8.68 -0.67 -4.00
N GLN A 79 -8.12 -1.67 -3.29
CA GLN A 79 -6.89 -1.51 -2.53
C GLN A 79 -5.79 -2.38 -3.11
N LYS A 80 -4.60 -1.82 -3.22
CA LYS A 80 -3.42 -2.48 -3.77
C LYS A 80 -2.23 -2.22 -2.88
N THR A 81 -1.39 -3.23 -2.72
CA THR A 81 -0.23 -3.21 -1.84
C THR A 81 1.00 -3.62 -2.62
N TYR A 82 2.07 -2.84 -2.48
CA TYR A 82 3.35 -3.04 -3.15
C TYR A 82 4.47 -3.03 -2.12
N THR A 83 5.53 -3.78 -2.39
CA THR A 83 6.78 -3.74 -1.62
C THR A 83 7.83 -3.06 -2.49
N VAL A 84 8.49 -2.04 -1.97
CA VAL A 84 9.44 -1.23 -2.72
C VAL A 84 10.67 -0.91 -1.87
N GLU A 85 11.83 -0.90 -2.51
CA GLU A 85 13.09 -0.44 -1.93
C GLU A 85 13.27 1.05 -2.22
N VAL A 86 13.58 1.86 -1.20
CA VAL A 86 13.74 3.31 -1.25
C VAL A 86 15.18 3.66 -0.88
N THR A 87 15.98 4.06 -1.86
CA THR A 87 17.44 4.05 -1.70
C THR A 87 18.02 5.36 -1.20
N ASP A 88 17.32 6.47 -1.43
CA ASP A 88 17.73 7.86 -1.18
C ASP A 88 17.03 8.49 0.04
N GLY A 89 16.10 7.77 0.66
CA GLY A 89 15.36 8.22 1.84
C GLY A 89 14.05 8.96 1.51
N GLU A 90 13.69 9.11 0.25
CA GLU A 90 12.41 9.70 -0.18
C GLU A 90 11.62 8.67 -0.99
N LEU A 91 10.45 8.26 -0.51
CA LEU A 91 9.55 7.40 -1.29
C LEU A 91 8.78 8.24 -2.30
N ASP A 92 8.99 7.96 -3.57
CA ASP A 92 8.24 8.55 -4.68
C ASP A 92 7.05 7.70 -5.09
N LEU A 93 5.85 8.27 -5.08
CA LEU A 93 4.63 7.65 -5.59
C LEU A 93 3.99 8.54 -6.65
N THR A 94 3.68 7.94 -7.81
CA THR A 94 2.81 8.56 -8.82
C THR A 94 1.66 7.62 -9.18
N VAL A 95 0.43 8.13 -9.12
CA VAL A 95 -0.76 7.49 -9.72
C VAL A 95 -1.13 8.28 -10.96
N ALA A 96 -1.02 7.65 -12.12
CA ALA A 96 -1.21 8.30 -13.41
C ALA A 96 -2.20 7.53 -14.28
N SER A 97 -2.63 8.17 -15.36
CA SER A 97 -3.40 7.51 -16.41
C SER A 97 -2.59 7.63 -17.70
N THR A 98 -1.67 6.68 -17.94
CA THR A 98 -0.67 6.81 -19.03
C THR A 98 -1.32 6.68 -20.41
N ASN A 99 -2.52 6.09 -20.47
CA ASN A 99 -3.32 5.91 -21.70
C ASN A 99 -4.57 6.80 -21.74
N ARG A 100 -4.61 7.89 -20.97
CA ARG A 100 -5.74 8.83 -20.90
C ARG A 100 -6.22 9.26 -22.29
N GLN A 101 -7.52 9.11 -22.56
CA GLN A 101 -8.17 9.60 -23.78
C GLN A 101 -9.06 10.82 -23.48
N SER A 102 -9.58 10.91 -22.26
CA SER A 102 -10.52 11.95 -21.83
C SER A 102 -10.39 12.25 -20.33
N ALA A 103 -11.11 13.25 -19.83
CA ALA A 103 -11.20 13.54 -18.39
C ALA A 103 -11.85 12.39 -17.59
N GLY A 104 -12.64 11.52 -18.24
CA GLY A 104 -13.16 10.32 -17.59
C GLY A 104 -12.09 9.33 -17.16
N ASP A 105 -10.91 9.43 -17.78
CA ASP A 105 -9.76 8.58 -17.49
C ASP A 105 -8.81 9.21 -16.46
N ASP A 106 -9.13 10.38 -15.89
CA ASP A 106 -8.26 11.05 -14.92
C ASP A 106 -8.01 10.15 -13.70
N PRO A 107 -6.74 10.07 -13.23
CA PRO A 107 -6.39 9.25 -12.09
C PRO A 107 -7.06 9.81 -10.84
N LEU A 108 -7.27 8.92 -9.86
CA LEU A 108 -7.81 9.28 -8.56
C LEU A 108 -7.12 8.52 -7.45
N LEU A 109 -7.14 9.10 -6.26
CA LEU A 109 -6.59 8.49 -5.07
C LEU A 109 -7.37 8.93 -3.83
N ASN A 110 -7.59 7.99 -2.91
CA ASN A 110 -8.27 8.24 -1.65
C ASN A 110 -7.28 8.24 -0.49
N ASP A 111 -6.49 7.17 -0.37
CA ASP A 111 -5.57 6.96 0.74
C ASP A 111 -4.25 6.31 0.30
N ILE A 112 -3.21 6.63 1.07
CA ILE A 112 -1.89 6.03 0.98
C ILE A 112 -1.49 5.63 2.39
N VAL A 113 -1.04 4.40 2.57
CA VAL A 113 -0.48 3.89 3.82
C VAL A 113 0.91 3.36 3.53
N VAL A 114 1.91 3.93 4.18
CA VAL A 114 3.31 3.52 4.08
C VAL A 114 3.71 2.84 5.39
N LYS A 115 4.30 1.64 5.30
CA LYS A 115 4.78 0.87 6.45
C LYS A 115 6.21 0.41 6.20
N ALA A 116 7.12 0.72 7.12
CA ALA A 116 8.46 0.14 7.12
C ALA A 116 8.37 -1.37 7.37
N LEU A 117 9.09 -2.17 6.58
CA LEU A 117 9.25 -3.59 6.87
C LEU A 117 10.46 -3.78 7.79
N PRO A 118 10.41 -4.71 8.75
CA PRO A 118 11.58 -5.00 9.58
C PRO A 118 12.71 -5.58 8.72
N ALA A 119 13.95 -5.23 9.06
CA ALA A 119 15.09 -5.97 8.53
C ALA A 119 15.12 -7.37 9.16
N TYR A 120 15.23 -8.41 8.34
CA TYR A 120 15.45 -9.77 8.82
C TYR A 120 16.90 -9.92 9.28
N THR A 121 17.16 -9.55 10.52
CA THR A 121 18.46 -9.75 11.16
C THR A 121 18.50 -11.13 11.82
N THR A 122 19.72 -11.66 12.03
CA THR A 122 19.90 -12.87 12.83
C THR A 122 19.29 -12.70 14.22
N ASP A 123 19.40 -11.52 14.82
CA ASP A 123 18.86 -11.22 16.14
C ASP A 123 17.33 -11.29 16.17
N LEU A 124 16.66 -10.74 15.14
CA LEU A 124 15.21 -10.82 15.01
C LEU A 124 14.76 -12.27 14.83
N LEU A 125 15.45 -13.02 13.96
CA LEU A 125 15.13 -14.44 13.72
C LEU A 125 15.33 -15.29 14.98
N THR A 126 16.43 -15.08 15.71
CA THR A 126 16.69 -15.76 16.99
C THR A 126 15.61 -15.43 18.01
N ALA A 127 15.24 -14.15 18.17
CA ALA A 127 14.19 -13.74 19.10
C ALA A 127 12.82 -14.35 18.75
N THR A 128 12.45 -14.38 17.47
CA THR A 128 11.22 -15.05 17.01
C THR A 128 11.26 -16.55 17.31
N ILE A 129 12.37 -17.24 16.99
CA ILE A 129 12.53 -18.67 17.27
C ILE A 129 12.38 -18.97 18.76
N ASP A 130 12.98 -18.17 19.64
CA ASP A 130 12.90 -18.40 21.09
C ASP A 130 11.51 -18.12 21.66
N THR A 131 10.78 -17.16 21.08
CA THR A 131 9.36 -16.92 21.38
C THR A 131 8.51 -18.13 21.01
N GLU A 132 8.69 -18.67 19.81
CA GLU A 132 7.95 -19.85 19.34
C GLU A 132 8.28 -21.11 20.14
N LYS A 133 9.55 -21.31 20.53
CA LYS A 133 9.95 -22.41 21.44
C LYS A 133 9.22 -22.32 22.78
N THR A 134 9.17 -21.14 23.38
CA THR A 134 8.49 -20.93 24.68
C THR A 134 6.99 -21.24 24.57
N SER A 135 6.36 -20.83 23.47
CA SER A 135 4.95 -21.14 23.19
C SER A 135 4.72 -22.64 23.01
N MET A 136 5.61 -23.34 22.30
CA MET A 136 5.54 -24.78 22.09
C MET A 136 5.73 -25.56 23.41
N ASP A 137 6.69 -25.17 24.24
CA ASP A 137 6.96 -25.78 25.54
C ASP A 137 5.75 -25.64 26.49
N ALA A 138 5.07 -24.49 26.47
CA ALA A 138 3.84 -24.24 27.23
C ALA A 138 2.69 -25.17 26.79
N VAL A 139 2.57 -25.46 25.49
CA VAL A 139 1.55 -26.40 24.97
C VAL A 139 1.85 -27.84 25.41
N THR A 140 3.10 -28.27 25.33
CA THR A 140 3.50 -29.63 25.79
C THR A 140 3.31 -29.83 27.30
N SER A 141 3.52 -28.79 28.11
CA SER A 141 3.32 -28.86 29.56
C SER A 141 1.84 -28.86 29.97
N ALA A 142 0.95 -28.22 29.21
CA ALA A 142 -0.50 -28.25 29.45
C ALA A 142 -1.18 -29.60 29.08
N GLY A 143 -0.53 -30.43 28.26
CA GLY A 143 -1.04 -31.76 27.85
C GLY A 143 -0.57 -32.94 28.71
N GLY A 144 0.27 -32.71 29.72
CA GLY A 144 0.91 -33.77 30.51
C GLY A 144 0.34 -33.92 31.92
N ILE A 145 -0.21 -35.11 32.21
CA ILE A 145 -0.53 -35.73 33.52
C ILE A 145 -2.00 -35.67 33.96
N ILE A 146 -2.75 -36.73 33.61
CA ILE A 146 -3.63 -37.43 34.56
C ILE A 146 -3.11 -38.88 34.66
N LEU A 147 -2.20 -39.14 35.60
CA LEU A 147 -1.98 -40.51 36.09
C LEU A 147 -2.96 -40.75 37.23
N MET A 148 -4.12 -41.33 36.91
CA MET A 148 -4.98 -41.98 37.91
C MET A 148 -4.20 -43.18 38.48
N ARG A 149 -3.85 -43.11 39.77
CA ARG A 149 -3.34 -44.28 40.50
C ARG A 149 -4.53 -45.20 40.82
N VAL A 150 -4.33 -46.48 40.54
CA VAL A 150 -5.26 -47.60 40.73
C VAL A 150 -5.59 -47.80 42.21
#